data_AF-A0A5S4TKY7-F1
#
_entry.id   AF-A0A5S4TKY7-F1
#
_cell.length_a   1.000
_cell.length_b   1.000
_cell.length_c   1.000
_cell.angle_alpha   90.00
_cell.angle_beta   90.00
_cell.angle_gamma   90.00
#
_symmetry.space_group_name_H-M   'P 1'
#
loop_
_entity.id
_entity.type
_entity.pdbx_description
1 polymer ?
#
loop_
_entity_poly.entity_id
_entity_poly.type
_entity_poly.pdbx_seq_one_letter_code
_entity_poly.pdbx_strand_id
1 'polypeptide(L)'
;MTVLNYVNAGDAKSIHNHLFHYTRQVRRHVKVITIGILSAHYYEITMLFLQAKIILDCFHIPQRLRQAITRFRIRIINTSAIKPIAYRTLKLY
;
A
#
# COMPACT_ATOMS: atom_id res chain seq x y z
N MET A 1 -14.72 3.51 -16.25
CA MET A 1 -14.54 2.27 -15.47
C MET A 1 -13.77 2.66 -14.22
N THR A 2 -14.44 2.80 -13.07
CA THR A 2 -13.81 3.31 -11.84
C THR A 2 -13.10 2.15 -11.16
N VAL A 3 -11.76 2.20 -11.11
CA VAL A 3 -10.91 1.21 -10.44
C VAL A 3 -10.42 1.84 -9.15
N LEU A 4 -10.85 1.29 -8.02
CA LEU A 4 -10.33 1.66 -6.71
C LEU A 4 -9.21 0.69 -6.34
N ASN A 5 -7.99 1.25 -6.22
CA ASN A 5 -6.80 0.53 -5.80
C ASN A 5 -6.57 0.78 -4.31
N TYR A 6 -6.75 -0.25 -3.50
CA TYR A 6 -6.48 -0.18 -2.06
C TYR A 6 -5.02 -0.58 -1.80
N VAL A 7 -4.11 0.37 -2.04
CA VAL A 7 -2.70 0.27 -1.67
C VAL A 7 -2.58 0.70 -0.21
N ASN A 8 -1.98 -0.16 0.62
CA ASN A 8 -1.81 0.07 2.04
C ASN A 8 -0.87 1.26 2.28
N ALA A 9 -1.42 2.44 2.59
CA ALA A 9 -0.74 3.48 3.34
C ALA A 9 -1.04 3.25 4.82
N GLY A 10 -0.03 3.38 5.67
CA GLY A 10 -0.05 2.99 7.08
C GLY A 10 -1.28 3.47 7.86
N ASP A 11 -1.70 2.62 8.78
CA ASP A 11 -2.79 2.77 9.76
C ASP A 11 -4.17 2.30 9.27
N ALA A 12 -4.62 1.20 9.88
CA ALA A 12 -5.94 0.62 9.71
C ALA A 12 -7.09 1.64 9.92
N LYS A 13 -6.86 2.64 10.79
CA LYS A 13 -7.79 3.76 11.01
C LYS A 13 -7.91 4.68 9.79
N SER A 14 -6.81 4.92 9.08
CA SER A 14 -6.79 5.79 7.90
C SER A 14 -7.54 5.15 6.72
N ILE A 15 -7.40 3.84 6.56
CA ILE A 15 -8.11 3.07 5.53
C ILE A 15 -9.60 2.98 5.85
N HIS A 16 -9.98 2.69 7.09
CA HIS A 16 -11.37 2.68 7.51
C HIS A 16 -12.04 4.03 7.24
N ASN A 17 -11.42 5.14 7.64
CA ASN A 17 -11.96 6.47 7.38
C ASN A 17 -12.07 6.79 5.88
N HIS A 18 -11.08 6.37 5.07
CA HIS A 18 -11.13 6.53 3.63
C HIS A 18 -12.28 5.72 2.98
N LEU A 19 -12.55 4.50 3.48
CA LEU A 19 -13.64 3.66 3.00
C LEU A 19 -15.01 4.25 3.32
N PHE A 20 -15.18 4.81 4.52
CA PHE A 20 -16.44 5.42 4.95
C PHE A 20 -16.67 6.84 4.40
N HIS A 21 -15.64 7.51 3.91
CA HIS A 21 -15.75 8.80 3.23
C HIS A 21 -16.64 8.74 1.97
N TYR A 22 -16.73 7.58 1.30
CA TYR A 22 -17.56 7.43 0.11
C TYR A 22 -19.04 7.17 0.46
N THR A 23 -19.92 8.00 -0.10
CA THR A 23 -21.37 7.81 0.05
C THR A 23 -21.82 6.46 -0.52
N ARG A 24 -22.92 5.92 0.01
CA ARG A 24 -23.47 4.62 -0.44
C ARG A 24 -23.78 4.59 -1.93
N GLN A 25 -24.21 5.72 -2.50
CA GLN A 25 -24.45 5.86 -3.93
C GLN A 25 -23.15 5.63 -4.73
N VAL A 26 -22.06 6.30 -4.36
CA VAL A 26 -20.77 6.13 -5.04
C VAL A 26 -20.26 4.69 -4.92
N ARG A 27 -20.39 4.05 -3.76
CA ARG A 27 -19.98 2.66 -3.55
C ARG A 27 -20.71 1.66 -4.44
N ARG A 28 -22.02 1.88 -4.70
CA ARG A 28 -22.81 1.05 -5.62
C ARG A 28 -22.39 1.16 -7.10
N HIS A 29 -21.76 2.26 -7.49
CA HIS A 29 -21.29 2.46 -8.86
C HIS A 29 -19.90 1.87 -9.12
N VAL A 30 -19.21 1.39 -8.08
CA VAL A 30 -17.90 0.73 -8.23
C VAL A 30 -18.11 -0.65 -8.85
N LYS A 31 -17.49 -0.88 -10.00
CA LYS A 31 -17.61 -2.15 -10.74
C LYS A 31 -16.50 -3.13 -10.41
N VAL A 32 -15.30 -2.63 -10.13
CA VAL A 32 -14.11 -3.45 -9.91
C VAL A 32 -13.30 -2.86 -8.75
N ILE A 33 -12.88 -3.73 -7.85
CA ILE A 33 -12.01 -3.39 -6.73
C ILE A 33 -10.78 -4.28 -6.79
N THR A 34 -9.63 -3.65 -6.63
CA THR A 34 -8.36 -4.33 -6.56
C THR A 34 -7.88 -4.32 -5.11
N ILE A 35 -7.73 -5.50 -4.50
CA ILE A 35 -7.27 -5.67 -3.11
C ILE A 35 -6.00 -6.48 -3.11
N GLY A 36 -4.97 -6.04 -2.37
CA GLY A 36 -3.78 -6.86 -2.18
C GLY A 36 -4.04 -8.10 -1.34
N ILE A 37 -3.38 -9.21 -1.70
CA ILE A 37 -3.48 -10.51 -1.00
C ILE A 37 -3.24 -10.40 0.52
N LEU A 38 -2.38 -9.47 0.95
CA LEU A 38 -2.02 -9.25 2.35
C LEU A 38 -2.66 -7.96 2.92
N SER A 39 -3.87 -7.62 2.47
CA SER A 39 -4.61 -6.47 2.98
C SER A 39 -5.38 -6.85 4.25
N ALA A 40 -5.18 -6.09 5.33
CA ALA A 40 -5.87 -6.32 6.61
C ALA A 40 -7.39 -6.08 6.54
N HIS A 41 -7.86 -5.36 5.51
CA HIS A 41 -9.24 -4.90 5.37
C HIS A 41 -10.07 -5.72 4.37
N TYR A 42 -9.62 -6.94 4.04
CA TYR A 42 -10.31 -7.77 3.03
C TYR A 42 -11.80 -7.93 3.35
N TYR A 43 -12.13 -8.31 4.58
CA TYR A 43 -13.51 -8.54 5.01
C TYR A 43 -14.36 -7.27 5.03
N GLU A 44 -13.79 -6.14 5.48
CA GLU A 44 -14.52 -4.87 5.54
C GLU A 44 -14.84 -4.35 4.13
N ILE A 45 -13.87 -4.45 3.21
CA ILE A 45 -14.04 -4.01 1.82
C ILE A 45 -15.07 -4.90 1.10
N THR A 46 -15.04 -6.22 1.31
CA THR A 46 -16.03 -7.12 0.69
C THR A 46 -17.44 -6.81 1.16
N MET A 47 -17.63 -6.45 2.43
CA MET A 47 -18.94 -6.07 2.99
C MET A 47 -19.42 -4.69 2.51
N LEU A 48 -18.51 -3.73 2.31
CA LEU A 48 -18.87 -2.39 1.88
C LEU A 48 -19.18 -2.29 0.38
N PHE A 49 -18.69 -3.24 -0.43
CA PHE A 49 -18.77 -3.21 -1.89
C PHE A 49 -19.32 -4.52 -2.49
N LEU A 50 -20.50 -4.92 -2.04
CA LEU A 50 -21.18 -6.16 -2.44
C LEU A 50 -21.49 -6.29 -3.94
N GLN A 51 -21.49 -5.18 -4.69
CA GLN A 51 -21.79 -5.16 -6.14
C GLN A 51 -20.55 -5.13 -7.04
N ALA A 52 -19.35 -4.99 -6.46
CA ALA A 52 -18.11 -4.87 -7.20
C ALA A 52 -17.41 -6.22 -7.37
N LYS A 53 -16.80 -6.45 -8.53
CA LYS A 53 -15.90 -7.59 -8.75
C LYS A 53 -14.59 -7.36 -8.00
N ILE A 54 -14.19 -8.33 -7.17
CA ILE A 54 -12.95 -8.28 -6.41
C ILE A 54 -11.84 -8.96 -7.20
N ILE A 55 -10.75 -8.23 -7.43
CA ILE A 55 -9.52 -8.72 -8.06
C ILE A 55 -8.41 -8.70 -7.01
N LEU A 56 -7.75 -9.83 -6.84
CA LEU A 56 -6.60 -9.94 -5.95
C LEU A 56 -5.33 -9.46 -6.68
N ASP A 57 -4.65 -8.47 -6.10
CA ASP A 57 -3.40 -7.94 -6.62
C ASP A 57 -2.20 -8.58 -5.92
N CYS A 58 -1.44 -9.36 -6.69
CA CYS A 58 -0.23 -10.03 -6.26
C CYS A 58 1.02 -9.15 -6.35
N PHE A 59 1.00 -8.03 -7.09
CA PHE A 59 2.14 -7.12 -7.24
C PHE A 59 2.54 -6.46 -5.92
N HIS A 60 1.64 -6.43 -4.95
CA HIS A 60 1.94 -5.96 -3.61
C HIS A 60 2.96 -6.84 -2.86
N ILE A 61 3.07 -8.14 -3.17
CA ILE A 61 4.07 -9.03 -2.54
C ILE A 61 5.50 -8.61 -2.92
N PRO A 62 5.89 -8.59 -4.22
CA PRO A 62 7.23 -8.16 -4.60
C PRO A 62 7.51 -6.70 -4.25
N GLN A 63 6.50 -5.83 -4.27
CA GLN A 63 6.65 -4.43 -3.86
C GLN A 63 6.98 -4.29 -2.36
N ARG A 64 6.24 -4.99 -1.49
CA ARG A 64 6.50 -5.00 -0.03
C ARG A 64 7.87 -5.62 0.28
N LEU A 65 8.24 -6.70 -0.40
CA LEU A 65 9.56 -7.30 -0.24
C LEU A 65 10.68 -6.32 -0.61
N ARG A 66 10.57 -5.65 -1.75
CA ARG A 66 11.54 -4.62 -2.18
C ARG A 66 11.66 -3.51 -1.13
N GLN A 67 10.54 -3.04 -0.57
CA GLN A 67 10.54 -2.04 0.49
C GLN A 67 11.19 -2.55 1.77
N ALA A 68 10.90 -3.78 2.20
CA ALA A 68 11.51 -4.38 3.39
C ALA A 68 13.04 -4.49 3.25
N ILE A 69 13.51 -4.98 2.10
CA ILE A 69 14.95 -5.06 1.79
C ILE A 69 15.59 -3.66 1.83
N THR A 70 14.93 -2.66 1.25
CA THR A 70 15.43 -1.28 1.21
C THR A 70 15.53 -0.70 2.62
N ARG A 71 14.50 -0.88 3.45
CA ARG A 71 14.50 -0.45 4.86
C ARG A 71 15.59 -1.16 5.66
N PHE A 72 15.77 -2.46 5.46
CA PHE A 72 16.83 -3.24 6.09
C PHE A 72 18.22 -2.71 5.71
N ARG A 73 18.44 -2.46 4.41
CA ARG A 73 19.69 -1.88 3.91
C ARG A 73 19.98 -0.52 4.53
N ILE A 74 19.00 0.38 4.55
CA ILE A 74 19.12 1.71 5.17
C ILE A 74 19.43 1.58 6.66
N ARG A 75 18.74 0.68 7.37
CA ARG A 75 18.99 0.43 8.79
C ARG A 75 20.42 -0.02 9.03
N ILE A 76 20.92 -1.01 8.28
CA ILE A 76 22.31 -1.47 8.37
C ILE A 76 23.27 -0.30 8.17
N ILE A 77 23.12 0.47 7.09
CA ILE A 77 23.99 1.60 6.77
C ILE A 77 23.97 2.64 7.89
N ASN A 78 22.80 2.98 8.43
CA ASN A 78 22.66 3.96 9.50
C ASN A 78 23.22 3.46 10.84
N THR A 79 23.15 2.16 11.12
CA THR A 79 23.69 1.56 12.36
C THR A 79 25.19 1.27 12.28
N SER A 80 25.71 1.00 11.09
CA SER A 80 27.14 0.83 10.88
C SER A 80 27.82 2.19 11.00
N ALA A 81 28.87 2.31 11.81
CA ALA A 81 29.67 3.54 11.96
C ALA A 81 30.41 3.96 10.66
N ILE A 82 30.13 3.31 9.54
CA ILE A 82 30.64 3.59 8.21
C ILE A 82 30.00 4.89 7.74
N LYS A 83 30.65 6.03 8.03
CA LYS A 83 30.30 7.30 7.38
C LYS A 83 30.53 7.10 5.88
N PRO A 84 29.50 7.22 5.01
CA PRO A 84 29.69 7.01 3.60
C PRO A 84 30.31 8.29 3.01
N ILE A 85 31.63 8.44 3.19
CA ILE A 85 32.41 9.58 2.69
C ILE A 85 32.23 9.69 1.17
N ALA A 86 32.22 8.55 0.47
CA ALA A 86 32.05 8.48 -0.99
C ALA A 86 30.62 8.80 -1.49
N TYR A 87 29.57 8.48 -0.72
CA TYR A 87 28.19 8.75 -1.15
C TYR A 87 27.82 10.24 -1.03
N ARG A 88 28.40 10.95 -0.05
CA ARG A 88 28.19 12.41 0.11
C ARG A 88 28.85 13.20 -1.02
N THR A 89 30.04 12.81 -1.47
CA THR A 89 30.72 13.44 -2.61
C THR A 89 29.98 13.20 -3.93
N LEU A 90 29.38 12.02 -4.13
CA LEU A 90 28.58 11.72 -5.34
C LEU A 90 27.25 12.48 -5.44
N LYS A 91 26.75 13.06 -4.34
CA LYS A 91 25.52 13.87 -4.34
C LYS A 91 25.76 15.35 -4.68
N LEU A 92 27.02 15.77 -4.73
CA LEU A 92 27.44 17.16 -4.94
C LEU A 92 27.91 17.46 -6.38
N TYR A 93 27.92 16.44 -7.25
CA TYR A 93 28.13 16.54 -8.69
C TYR A 93 26.85 16.10 -9.41
#